data_AF-A0A2V9SQ89-F1
#
_entry.id   AF-A0A2V9SQ89-F1
#
_cell.length_a   1.000
_cell.length_b   1.000
_cell.length_c   1.000
_cell.angle_alpha   90.00
_cell.angle_beta   90.00
_cell.angle_gamma   90.00
#
_symmetry.space_group_name_H-M   'P 1'
#
loop_
_entity.id
_entity.type
_entity.pdbx_description
1 polymer ?
#
loop_
_entity_poly.entity_id
_entity_poly.type
_entity_poly.pdbx_seq_one_letter_code
_entity_poly.pdbx_strand_id
1 'polypeptide(L)'
;MTHFTVKVNVGIAYIKGVAEVKMELVQADRPKRAQYKGQGSVAGGNVSFTAGFDLSPVEGGTKVVWQGEAQIFGRLMSVAGGLLEPLGKKNVQKLIDGLQAALK
;
A
#
# COMPACT_ATOMS: atom_id res chain seq x y z
N MET A 1 -0.68 -8.33 -18.16
CA MET A 1 0.15 -7.17 -17.76
C MET A 1 0.37 -7.26 -16.26
N THR A 2 1.62 -7.44 -15.81
CA THR A 2 1.97 -7.54 -14.37
C THR A 2 2.44 -6.22 -13.79
N HIS A 3 2.81 -5.27 -14.64
CA HIS A 3 3.33 -3.97 -14.23
C HIS A 3 2.30 -2.87 -14.49
N PHE A 4 2.15 -1.93 -13.57
CA PHE A 4 1.26 -0.77 -13.73
C PHE A 4 1.77 0.41 -12.90
N THR A 5 1.28 1.61 -13.19
CA THR A 5 1.64 2.82 -12.43
C THR A 5 0.43 3.35 -11.71
N VAL A 6 0.59 3.62 -10.41
CA VAL A 6 -0.41 4.27 -9.57
C VAL A 6 0.05 5.69 -9.30
N LYS A 7 -0.83 6.68 -9.52
CA LYS A 7 -0.60 8.06 -9.12
C LYS A 7 -1.36 8.34 -7.83
N VAL A 8 -0.64 8.76 -6.79
CA VAL A 8 -1.21 9.03 -5.47
C VAL A 8 -1.02 10.49 -5.13
N ASN A 9 -2.11 11.18 -4.81
CA ASN A 9 -2.06 12.53 -4.24
C ASN A 9 -1.66 12.43 -2.77
N VAL A 10 -0.47 12.94 -2.42
CA VAL A 10 0.04 12.99 -1.05
C VAL A 10 -0.17 14.40 -0.51
N GLY A 11 -0.85 14.51 0.64
CA GLY A 11 -1.14 15.78 1.31
C GLY A 11 -0.91 15.71 2.82
N ILE A 12 0.02 14.89 3.27
CA ILE A 12 0.28 14.67 4.69
C ILE A 12 1.38 15.65 5.15
N ALA A 13 1.05 16.48 6.14
CA ALA A 13 1.94 17.48 6.72
C ALA A 13 2.57 18.41 5.66
N TYR A 14 3.90 18.38 5.51
CA TYR A 14 4.70 19.19 4.58
C TYR A 14 4.98 18.47 3.25
N ILE A 15 4.56 17.20 3.09
CA ILE A 15 4.73 16.45 1.85
C ILE A 15 3.48 16.66 1.01
N LYS A 16 3.55 17.60 0.07
CA LYS A 16 2.48 17.87 -0.91
C LYS A 16 2.98 17.54 -2.30
N GLY A 17 2.22 16.72 -3.03
CA GLY A 17 2.52 16.40 -4.43
C GLY A 17 1.86 15.12 -4.92
N VAL A 18 2.13 14.78 -6.17
CA VAL A 18 1.72 13.50 -6.76
C VAL A 18 2.91 12.56 -6.69
N ALA A 19 2.74 11.45 -5.98
CA ALA A 19 3.69 10.34 -6.02
C ALA A 19 3.31 9.40 -7.16
N GLU A 20 4.26 9.10 -8.04
CA GLU A 20 4.12 8.02 -9.01
C GLU A 20 4.75 6.75 -8.45
N VAL A 21 3.96 5.69 -8.36
CA VAL A 21 4.37 4.39 -7.83
C VAL A 21 4.31 3.38 -8.96
N LYS A 22 5.47 2.84 -9.34
CA LYS A 22 5.60 1.70 -10.24
C LYS A 22 5.28 0.44 -9.44
N MET A 23 4.28 -0.29 -9.88
CA MET A 23 3.77 -1.51 -9.26
C MET A 23 4.07 -2.72 -10.13
N GLU A 24 4.31 -3.86 -9.47
CA GLU A 24 4.47 -5.17 -10.09
C GLU A 24 3.68 -6.23 -9.30
N LEU A 25 2.87 -7.03 -9.99
CA LEU A 25 2.29 -8.27 -9.48
C LEU A 25 3.35 -9.38 -9.58
N VAL A 26 3.97 -9.72 -8.46
CA VAL A 26 5.10 -10.68 -8.39
C VAL A 26 4.66 -12.11 -8.08
N GLN A 27 3.45 -12.30 -7.53
CA GLN A 27 2.86 -13.62 -7.30
C GLN A 27 1.35 -13.56 -7.48
N ALA A 28 0.79 -14.57 -8.16
CA ALA A 28 -0.66 -14.73 -8.32
C ALA A 28 -1.04 -16.22 -8.36
N ASP A 29 -1.42 -16.77 -7.21
CA ASP A 29 -2.03 -18.11 -7.11
C ASP A 29 -3.53 -17.92 -6.92
N ARG A 30 -4.31 -18.03 -8.01
CA ARG A 30 -5.75 -17.71 -7.96
C ARG A 30 -6.56 -18.89 -7.40
N PRO A 31 -7.55 -18.65 -6.52
CA PRO A 31 -7.96 -17.36 -5.92
C PRO A 31 -7.28 -17.06 -4.56
N LYS A 32 -6.22 -17.77 -4.19
CA LYS A 32 -5.70 -17.89 -2.83
C LYS A 32 -4.70 -16.81 -2.42
N ARG A 33 -3.85 -16.34 -3.33
CA ARG A 33 -2.75 -15.43 -2.97
C ARG A 33 -2.39 -14.45 -4.08
N ALA A 34 -2.09 -13.23 -3.67
CA ALA A 34 -1.45 -12.24 -4.52
C ALA A 34 -0.32 -11.52 -3.76
N GLN A 35 0.78 -11.21 -4.44
CA GLN A 35 1.85 -10.38 -3.89
C GLN A 35 2.24 -9.30 -4.90
N TYR A 36 2.42 -8.08 -4.39
CA TYR A 36 2.82 -6.91 -5.14
C TYR A 36 4.10 -6.33 -4.59
N LYS A 37 4.92 -5.76 -5.47
CA LYS A 37 6.01 -4.84 -5.13
C LYS A 37 5.71 -3.48 -5.70
N GLY A 38 6.13 -2.44 -4.99
CA GLY A 38 5.97 -1.05 -5.39
C GLY A 38 7.25 -0.26 -5.18
N GLN A 39 7.56 0.64 -6.11
CA GLN A 39 8.61 1.65 -5.97
C GLN A 39 8.08 3.00 -6.40
N GLY A 40 8.24 4.00 -5.55
CA GLY A 40 7.80 5.37 -5.83
C GLY A 40 8.76 6.41 -5.27
N SER A 41 8.65 7.60 -5.85
CA SER A 41 9.42 8.77 -5.44
C SER A 41 8.47 9.93 -5.19
N VAL A 42 8.76 10.73 -4.16
CA VAL A 42 8.04 11.96 -3.84
C VAL A 42 9.03 13.00 -3.34
N ALA A 43 8.62 14.28 -3.33
CA ALA A 43 9.43 15.34 -2.75
C ALA A 43 9.88 14.96 -1.33
N GLY A 44 11.20 14.85 -1.13
CA GLY A 44 11.80 14.52 0.16
C GLY A 44 12.26 13.07 0.33
N GLY A 45 11.95 12.13 -0.58
CA GLY A 45 12.46 10.77 -0.47
C GLY A 45 11.89 9.73 -1.45
N ASN A 46 12.42 8.51 -1.33
CA ASN A 46 12.00 7.34 -2.10
C ASN A 46 11.35 6.31 -1.17
N VAL A 47 10.41 5.55 -1.71
CA VAL A 47 9.71 4.48 -1.01
C VAL A 47 9.73 3.23 -1.87
N SER A 48 10.08 2.10 -1.28
CA SER A 48 9.81 0.77 -1.83
C SER A 48 8.97 -0.03 -0.86
N PHE A 49 8.05 -0.86 -1.35
CA PHE A 49 7.25 -1.72 -0.50
C PHE A 49 6.92 -3.05 -1.14
N THR A 50 6.56 -4.00 -0.30
CA THR A 50 5.94 -5.27 -0.69
C THR A 50 4.62 -5.41 0.06
N ALA A 51 3.57 -5.88 -0.63
CA ALA A 51 2.27 -6.18 -0.04
C ALA A 51 1.80 -7.57 -0.48
N GLY A 52 1.46 -8.42 0.48
CA GLY A 52 0.93 -9.76 0.26
C GLY A 52 -0.48 -9.91 0.79
N PHE A 53 -1.30 -10.70 0.10
CA PHE A 53 -2.67 -10.98 0.45
C PHE A 53 -2.94 -12.48 0.33
N ASP A 54 -3.39 -13.09 1.42
CA ASP A 54 -3.85 -14.47 1.48
C ASP A 54 -5.37 -14.51 1.70
N LEU A 55 -6.06 -15.25 0.85
CA LEU A 55 -7.50 -15.33 0.81
C LEU A 55 -7.93 -16.74 1.21
N SER A 56 -8.87 -16.81 2.15
CA SER A 56 -9.49 -18.06 2.57
C SER A 56 -11.01 -17.89 2.64
N PRO A 57 -11.79 -18.88 2.17
CA PRO A 57 -13.24 -18.84 2.34
C PRO A 57 -13.60 -18.87 3.83
N VAL A 58 -14.66 -18.15 4.19
CA VAL A 58 -15.32 -18.22 5.51
C VAL A 58 -16.82 -18.27 5.29
N GLU A 59 -17.58 -18.65 6.31
CA GLU A 59 -19.05 -18.60 6.23
C GLU A 59 -19.49 -17.17 5.88
N GLY A 60 -20.27 -17.03 4.80
CA GLY A 60 -20.77 -15.74 4.34
C GLY A 60 -19.75 -14.82 3.67
N GLY A 61 -18.52 -15.26 3.35
CA GLY A 61 -17.58 -14.39 2.63
C GLY A 61 -16.16 -14.92 2.46
N THR A 62 -15.21 -13.99 2.32
CA THR A 62 -13.78 -14.27 2.18
C THR A 62 -13.01 -13.51 3.27
N LYS A 63 -12.19 -14.24 4.03
CA LYS A 63 -11.20 -13.64 4.92
C LYS A 63 -9.95 -13.31 4.11
N VAL A 64 -9.51 -12.07 4.20
CA VAL A 64 -8.26 -11.59 3.59
C VAL A 64 -7.27 -11.29 4.71
N VAL A 65 -6.20 -12.09 4.79
CA VAL A 65 -5.04 -11.79 5.63
C VAL A 65 -4.06 -11.01 4.77
N TRP A 66 -3.59 -9.86 5.25
CA TRP A 66 -2.65 -9.03 4.50
C TRP A 66 -1.41 -8.74 5.33
N GLN A 67 -0.29 -8.58 4.63
CA GLN A 67 0.98 -8.15 5.20
C GLN A 67 1.63 -7.12 4.29
N GLY A 68 2.21 -6.08 4.87
CA GLY A 68 2.94 -5.06 4.13
C GLY A 68 4.26 -4.72 4.81
N GLU A 69 5.30 -4.52 4.02
CA GLU A 69 6.58 -3.99 4.47
C GLU A 69 6.98 -2.83 3.55
N ALA A 70 7.41 -1.71 4.13
CA ALA A 70 7.86 -0.54 3.39
C ALA A 70 9.22 -0.07 3.89
N GLN A 71 10.09 0.27 2.96
CA GLN A 71 11.38 0.89 3.20
C GLN A 71 11.33 2.31 2.65
N ILE A 72 11.71 3.27 3.50
CA ILE A 72 11.65 4.69 3.19
C ILE A 72 13.07 5.23 3.29
N PHE A 73 13.50 5.94 2.26
CA PHE A 73 14.83 6.54 2.18
C PHE A 73 14.72 8.05 2.00
N GLY A 74 15.64 8.78 2.64
CA GLY A 74 15.75 10.23 2.52
C GLY A 74 15.11 10.99 3.69
N ARG A 75 14.86 12.27 3.47
CA ARG A 75 14.44 13.22 4.52
C ARG A 75 13.03 12.93 5.04
N LEU A 76 12.24 12.11 4.34
CA LEU A 76 10.94 11.61 4.84
C LEU A 76 11.05 10.92 6.21
N MET A 77 12.17 10.24 6.48
CA MET A 77 12.41 9.56 7.76
C MET A 77 12.51 10.54 8.93
N SER A 78 13.21 11.66 8.73
CA SER A 78 13.46 12.65 9.79
C SER A 78 12.23 13.46 10.15
N VAL A 79 11.33 13.69 9.21
CA VAL A 79 10.26 14.69 9.41
C VAL A 79 8.96 14.04 9.88
N ALA A 80 8.92 12.73 10.02
CA ALA A 80 7.72 12.07 10.48
C ALA A 80 7.73 11.68 11.95
N GLY A 81 8.86 11.73 12.67
CA GLY A 81 8.89 11.74 14.14
C GLY A 81 8.00 10.71 14.86
N GLY A 82 7.89 9.49 14.31
CA GLY A 82 7.00 8.44 14.84
C GLY A 82 5.54 8.47 14.36
N LEU A 83 5.13 9.48 13.57
CA LEU A 83 3.79 9.61 12.98
C LEU A 83 3.56 8.75 11.73
N LEU A 84 4.62 8.23 11.08
CA LEU A 84 4.45 7.39 9.86
C LEU A 84 3.62 6.15 10.14
N GLU A 85 3.88 5.48 11.26
CA GLU A 85 3.22 4.22 11.56
C GLU A 85 1.71 4.42 11.84
N PRO A 86 1.28 5.36 12.72
CA PRO A 86 -0.14 5.68 12.88
C PRO A 86 -0.82 6.11 11.57
N LEU A 87 -0.16 6.92 10.75
CA LEU A 87 -0.71 7.39 9.48
C LEU A 87 -0.81 6.27 8.45
N GLY A 88 0.20 5.40 8.37
CA GLY A 88 0.21 4.20 7.53
C GLY A 88 -0.94 3.27 7.89
N LYS A 89 -1.09 2.95 9.19
CA LYS A 89 -2.21 2.14 9.70
C LYS A 89 -3.56 2.74 9.32
N LYS A 90 -3.74 4.05 9.53
CA LYS A 90 -4.98 4.76 9.15
C LYS A 90 -5.28 4.68 7.66
N ASN A 91 -4.27 4.81 6.80
CA ASN A 91 -4.46 4.75 5.35
C ASN A 91 -4.79 3.33 4.87
N VAL A 92 -4.17 2.30 5.45
CA VAL A 92 -4.51 0.91 5.15
C VAL A 92 -5.95 0.60 5.58
N GLN A 93 -6.37 1.05 6.77
CA GLN A 93 -7.75 0.86 7.21
C GLN A 93 -8.75 1.49 6.23
N LYS A 94 -8.50 2.74 5.79
CA LYS A 94 -9.35 3.41 4.79
C LYS A 94 -9.43 2.64 3.47
N LEU A 95 -8.33 2.04 3.02
CA LEU A 95 -8.32 1.20 1.81
C LEU A 95 -9.21 -0.03 2.02
N ILE A 96 -9.10 -0.70 3.16
CA ILE A 96 -9.92 -1.88 3.51
C ILE A 96 -11.39 -1.51 3.56
N ASP A 97 -11.74 -0.42 4.25
CA ASP A 97 -13.13 0.06 4.37
C ASP A 97 -13.72 0.38 2.99
N GLY A 98 -12.95 1.06 2.13
CA GLY A 98 -13.37 1.38 0.76
C GLY A 98 -13.57 0.13 -0.10
N LEU A 99 -12.68 -0.86 -0.01
CA LEU A 99 -12.83 -2.14 -0.70
C LEU A 99 -14.08 -2.90 -0.23
N GLN A 100 -14.31 -2.97 1.08
CA GLN A 100 -15.50 -3.61 1.64
C GLN A 100 -16.79 -2.91 1.19
N ALA A 101 -16.79 -1.57 1.14
CA ALA A 101 -17.94 -0.80 0.68
C ALA A 101 -18.24 -1.01 -0.82
N ALA A 102 -17.22 -1.15 -1.66
CA ALA A 102 -17.36 -1.35 -3.10
C ALA A 102 -17.75 -2.79 -3.51
N LEU A 103 -17.61 -3.75 -2.60
CA LEU A 103 -17.93 -5.17 -2.82
C LEU A 103 -19.30 -5.57 -2.24
N LYS A 104 -20.02 -4.64 -1.61
CA LYS A 104 -21.44 -4.79 -1.27
C LYS A 104 -22.31 -4.58 -2.51
#